data_AF-A0A182EXN8-F1
#
_entry.id   AF-A0A182EXN8-F1
#
_cell.length_a   1.000
_cell.length_b   1.000
_cell.length_c   1.000
_cell.angle_alpha   90.00
_cell.angle_beta   90.00
_cell.angle_gamma   90.00
#
_symmetry.space_group_name_H-M   'P 1'
#
loop_
_entity.id
_entity.type
_entity.pdbx_description
1 polymer ?
#
loop_
_entity_poly.entity_id
_entity_poly.type
_entity_poly.pdbx_seq_one_letter_code
_entity_poly.pdbx_strand_id
1 'polypeptide(L)'
;IIIFHITNWSIGIWPDLDHLGSFIKTLASKEIQIIKRAADDYIPPVVLQGFSGLNRTCVVWVTTILMKQIERRECFDVEFLARHLVRIRPGAFSDPMSFFVLFGLAFRIASLG
;
A
#
# COMPACT_ATOMS: atom_id res chain seq x y z
N ILE A 1 -7.37 -11.12 14.78
CA ILE A 1 -7.17 -9.76 14.23
C ILE A 1 -5.70 -9.42 14.38
N ILE A 2 -5.02 -9.01 13.31
CA ILE A 2 -3.61 -8.59 13.34
C ILE A 2 -3.59 -7.08 13.10
N ILE A 3 -2.88 -6.33 13.95
CA ILE A 3 -2.79 -4.88 13.86
C ILE A 3 -1.35 -4.51 13.52
N PHE A 4 -1.20 -3.68 12.50
CA PHE A 4 0.06 -3.04 12.15
C PHE A 4 -0.02 -1.54 12.40
N HIS A 5 1.05 -0.96 12.93
CA HIS A 5 1.13 0.46 13.20
C HIS A 5 2.48 1.02 12.74
N ILE A 6 2.44 1.96 11.80
CA ILE A 6 3.62 2.69 11.33
C ILE A 6 3.81 3.91 12.25
N THR A 7 4.81 3.86 13.12
CA THR A 7 5.08 4.95 14.09
C THR A 7 5.90 6.10 13.49
N ASN A 8 6.76 5.80 12.51
CA ASN A 8 7.80 6.72 12.03
C ASN A 8 7.48 7.30 10.65
N TRP A 9 6.25 7.78 10.46
CA TRP A 9 5.86 8.45 9.22
C TRP A 9 4.91 9.61 9.50
N SER A 10 5.49 10.79 9.70
CA SER A 10 4.74 12.05 9.89
C SER A 10 4.16 12.57 8.57
N ILE A 11 3.18 13.47 8.67
CA ILE A 11 2.50 14.05 7.50
C ILE A 11 3.47 15.03 6.80
N GLY A 12 3.55 14.97 5.47
CA GLY A 12 4.38 15.88 4.68
C GLY A 12 5.88 15.60 4.72
N ILE A 13 6.33 14.52 5.37
CA ILE A 13 7.74 14.15 5.43
C ILE A 13 7.99 12.89 4.60
N TRP A 14 9.14 12.88 3.91
CA TRP A 14 9.65 11.70 3.22
C TRP A 14 10.00 10.59 4.23
N PRO A 15 9.39 9.40 4.14
CA PRO A 15 9.66 8.31 5.08
C PRO A 15 10.91 7.53 4.69
N ASP A 16 11.37 6.69 5.62
CA ASP A 16 12.31 5.62 5.32
C ASP A 16 11.66 4.56 4.41
N LEU A 17 12.07 4.54 3.14
CA LEU A 17 11.51 3.63 2.14
C LEU A 17 11.96 2.18 2.34
N ASP A 18 13.09 1.92 2.98
CA ASP A 18 13.55 0.56 3.27
C ASP A 18 12.64 -0.08 4.31
N HIS A 19 12.39 0.65 5.41
CA HIS A 19 11.48 0.20 6.45
C HIS A 19 10.06 0.05 5.89
N LEU A 20 9.58 1.06 5.14
CA LEU A 20 8.23 1.05 4.60
C LEU A 20 8.05 -0.06 3.54
N GLY A 21 9.05 -0.29 2.68
CA GLY A 21 9.02 -1.36 1.68
C GLY A 21 8.95 -2.75 2.32
N SER A 22 9.77 -3.00 3.35
CA SER A 22 9.72 -4.24 4.13
C SER A 22 8.35 -4.44 4.81
N PHE A 23 7.79 -3.36 5.35
CA PHE A 23 6.44 -3.36 5.91
C PHE A 23 5.39 -3.76 4.87
N ILE A 24 5.40 -3.15 3.68
CA ILE A 24 4.44 -3.45 2.60
C ILE A 24 4.54 -4.92 2.18
N LYS A 25 5.77 -5.45 2.01
CA LYS A 25 5.98 -6.87 1.71
C LYS A 25 5.37 -7.78 2.78
N THR A 26 5.59 -7.45 4.04
CA THR A 26 5.03 -8.18 5.18
C THR A 26 3.50 -8.13 5.18
N LEU A 27 2.92 -6.95 4.96
CA LEU A 27 1.48 -6.74 4.91
C LEU A 27 0.83 -7.57 3.78
N ALA A 28 1.35 -7.48 2.56
CA ALA A 28 0.86 -8.23 1.40
C ALA A 28 0.95 -9.75 1.62
N SER A 29 2.09 -10.23 2.12
CA SER A 29 2.28 -11.64 2.48
C SER A 29 1.26 -12.12 3.52
N LYS A 30 0.96 -11.29 4.53
CA LYS A 30 -0.03 -11.63 5.59
C LYS A 30 -1.46 -11.63 5.05
N GLU A 31 -1.80 -10.67 4.21
CA GLU A 31 -3.09 -10.65 3.51
C GLU A 31 -3.29 -11.94 2.71
N ILE A 32 -2.30 -12.34 1.89
CA ILE A 32 -2.36 -13.59 1.11
C ILE A 32 -2.49 -14.81 2.03
N GLN A 33 -1.75 -14.87 3.14
CA GLN A 33 -1.85 -15.98 4.11
C GLN A 33 -3.26 -16.09 4.73
N ILE A 34 -3.90 -14.96 5.04
CA ILE A 34 -5.26 -14.92 5.59
C ILE A 34 -6.26 -15.40 4.53
N ILE A 35 -6.14 -14.91 3.30
CA ILE A 35 -7.02 -15.30 2.19
C ILE A 35 -6.92 -16.81 1.92
N LYS A 36 -5.71 -17.37 1.88
CA LYS A 36 -5.49 -18.82 1.67
C LYS A 36 -6.06 -19.71 2.78
N ARG A 37 -6.30 -19.15 3.98
CA ARG A 37 -6.87 -19.87 5.13
C ARG A 37 -8.38 -19.67 5.27
N ALA A 38 -8.98 -18.77 4.51
CA ALA A 38 -10.42 -18.61 4.49
C ALA A 38 -11.02 -19.91 3.95
N ALA A 39 -11.82 -20.59 4.79
CA ALA A 39 -12.47 -21.86 4.45
C ALA A 39 -13.76 -21.64 3.62
N ASP A 40 -14.30 -20.42 3.68
CA ASP A 40 -15.55 -20.02 3.03
C ASP A 40 -15.27 -19.01 1.91
N ASP A 41 -16.28 -18.73 1.07
CA ASP A 41 -16.21 -17.74 -0.03
C ASP A 41 -16.01 -16.29 0.44
N TYR A 42 -15.97 -16.04 1.75
CA TYR A 42 -15.75 -14.71 2.30
C TYR A 42 -14.26 -14.35 2.37
N ILE A 43 -13.90 -13.29 1.64
CA ILE A 43 -12.58 -12.68 1.71
C ILE A 43 -12.65 -11.45 2.63
N PRO A 44 -12.05 -11.48 3.85
CA PRO A 44 -12.09 -10.33 4.75
C PRO A 44 -11.29 -9.14 4.19
N PRO A 45 -11.83 -7.90 4.25
CA PRO A 45 -11.11 -6.73 3.79
C PRO A 45 -9.98 -6.34 4.76
N VAL A 46 -8.89 -5.79 4.21
CA VAL A 46 -7.86 -5.12 5.02
C VAL A 46 -8.32 -3.69 5.32
N VAL A 47 -8.43 -3.37 6.61
CA VAL A 47 -8.79 -2.02 7.07
C VAL A 47 -7.52 -1.18 7.18
N LEU A 48 -7.44 -0.10 6.41
CA LEU A 48 -6.35 0.87 6.47
C LEU A 48 -6.88 2.19 7.05
N GLN A 49 -6.21 2.68 8.09
CA GLN A 49 -6.59 3.92 8.77
C GLN A 49 -5.38 4.84 8.90
N GLY A 50 -5.61 6.12 8.58
CA GLY A 50 -4.72 7.24 8.86
C GLY A 50 -5.56 8.47 9.21
N PHE A 51 -4.93 9.57 9.63
CA PHE A 51 -5.63 10.75 10.15
C PHE A 51 -6.86 11.18 9.33
N SER A 52 -6.73 11.30 8.01
CA SER A 52 -7.84 11.62 7.08
C SER A 52 -8.28 10.45 6.21
N GLY A 53 -7.59 9.29 6.27
CA GLY A 53 -7.83 8.18 5.36
C GLY A 53 -7.65 8.53 3.86
N LEU A 54 -6.80 9.50 3.54
CA LEU A 54 -6.43 9.92 2.18
C LEU A 54 -4.94 9.58 1.95
N ASN A 55 -4.11 10.52 1.50
CA ASN A 55 -2.64 10.54 1.50
C ASN A 55 -1.91 9.23 1.93
N ARG A 56 -1.41 9.13 3.18
CA ARG A 56 -0.64 7.97 3.66
C ARG A 56 -1.38 6.63 3.50
N THR A 57 -2.69 6.62 3.79
CA THR A 57 -3.56 5.44 3.66
C THR A 57 -3.62 4.98 2.21
N CYS A 58 -3.78 5.91 1.27
CA CYS A 58 -3.81 5.66 -0.17
C CYS A 58 -2.46 5.17 -0.71
N VAL A 59 -1.35 5.70 -0.21
CA VAL A 59 -0.01 5.18 -0.54
C VAL A 59 0.12 3.72 -0.15
N VAL A 60 -0.20 3.37 1.10
CA VAL A 60 -0.15 1.97 1.59
C VAL A 60 -1.08 1.07 0.78
N TRP A 61 -2.28 1.54 0.44
CA TRP A 61 -3.23 0.76 -0.36
C TRP A 61 -2.67 0.43 -1.74
N VAL A 62 -2.18 1.43 -2.49
CA VAL A 62 -1.65 1.21 -3.84
C VAL A 62 -0.41 0.33 -3.79
N THR A 63 0.53 0.58 -2.87
CA THR A 63 1.76 -0.20 -2.81
C THR A 63 1.54 -1.63 -2.33
N THR A 64 0.52 -1.90 -1.52
CA THR A 64 0.13 -3.28 -1.17
C THR A 64 -0.39 -4.04 -2.40
N ILE A 65 -1.16 -3.39 -3.27
CA ILE A 65 -1.61 -4.00 -4.53
C ILE A 65 -0.43 -4.24 -5.48
N LEU A 66 0.42 -3.23 -5.65
CA LEU A 66 1.64 -3.34 -6.46
C LEU A 66 2.52 -4.49 -6.00
N MET A 67 2.74 -4.64 -4.68
CA MET A 67 3.53 -5.74 -4.13
C MET A 67 2.93 -7.11 -4.51
N LYS A 68 1.61 -7.27 -4.46
CA LYS A 68 0.93 -8.50 -4.89
C LYS A 68 1.10 -8.76 -6.39
N GLN A 69 1.11 -7.72 -7.23
CA GLN A 69 1.38 -7.84 -8.67
C GLN A 69 2.85 -8.23 -8.93
N ILE A 70 3.78 -7.61 -8.22
CA ILE A 70 5.22 -7.90 -8.29
C ILE A 70 5.49 -9.36 -7.90
N GLU A 71 4.92 -9.85 -6.80
CA GLU A 71 5.08 -11.26 -6.37
C GLU A 71 4.55 -12.26 -7.40
N ARG A 72 3.57 -11.85 -8.23
CA ARG A 72 3.01 -12.66 -9.33
C ARG A 72 3.75 -12.47 -10.65
N ARG A 73 4.79 -11.63 -10.70
CA ARG A 73 5.53 -11.24 -11.91
C ARG A 73 4.62 -10.61 -12.97
N GLU A 74 3.60 -9.88 -12.53
CA GLU A 74 2.70 -9.13 -13.40
C GLU A 74 3.29 -7.75 -13.73
N CYS A 75 2.95 -7.21 -14.90
CA CYS A 75 3.24 -5.81 -15.20
C CYS A 75 2.46 -4.91 -14.24
N PHE A 76 3.13 -3.87 -13.71
CA PHE A 76 2.51 -2.93 -12.79
C PHE A 76 2.56 -1.51 -13.34
N ASP A 77 1.46 -0.79 -13.18
CA ASP A 77 1.33 0.63 -13.55
C ASP A 77 0.85 1.42 -12.32
N VAL A 78 1.80 2.14 -11.73
CA VAL A 78 1.59 2.93 -10.51
C VAL A 78 0.60 4.07 -10.78
N GLU A 79 0.69 4.72 -11.94
CA GLU A 79 -0.14 5.85 -12.30
C GLU A 79 -1.59 5.41 -12.54
N PHE A 80 -1.78 4.30 -13.25
CA PHE A 80 -3.10 3.71 -13.44
C PHE A 80 -3.78 3.40 -12.11
N LEU A 81 -3.09 2.74 -11.18
CA LEU A 81 -3.64 2.42 -9.86
C LEU A 81 -3.92 3.67 -9.04
N ALA A 82 -3.04 4.67 -9.07
CA ALA A 82 -3.24 5.94 -8.39
C ALA A 82 -4.49 6.66 -8.91
N ARG A 83 -4.63 6.79 -10.24
CA ARG A 83 -5.81 7.40 -10.88
C ARG A 83 -7.09 6.63 -10.57
N HIS A 84 -7.03 5.30 -10.59
CA HIS A 84 -8.15 4.46 -10.21
C HIS A 84 -8.59 4.72 -8.78
N LEU A 85 -7.64 4.79 -7.84
CA LEU A 85 -7.93 5.07 -6.43
C LEU A 85 -8.51 6.47 -6.23
N VAL A 86 -8.02 7.50 -6.93
CA VAL A 86 -8.56 8.87 -6.85
C VAL A 86 -10.04 8.93 -7.22
N ARG A 87 -10.49 8.10 -8.17
CA ARG A 87 -11.92 8.01 -8.55
C ARG A 87 -12.79 7.41 -7.44
N ILE A 88 -12.26 6.45 -6.69
CA ILE A 88 -12.98 5.76 -5.59
C ILE A 88 -12.89 6.57 -4.30
N ARG A 89 -11.77 7.25 -4.06
CA ARG A 89 -11.45 8.03 -2.87
C ARG A 89 -11.02 9.45 -3.26
N PRO A 90 -11.97 10.35 -3.55
CA PRO A 90 -11.66 11.75 -3.87
C PRO A 90 -10.80 12.40 -2.79
N GLY A 91 -9.76 13.12 -3.19
CA GLY A 91 -8.78 13.74 -2.29
C GLY A 91 -7.56 12.87 -1.96
N ALA A 92 -7.50 11.62 -2.47
CA ALA A 92 -6.27 10.82 -2.47
C ALA A 92 -5.13 11.56 -3.18
N PHE A 93 -3.92 11.49 -2.60
CA PHE A 93 -2.71 12.13 -3.13
C PHE A 93 -2.83 13.65 -3.35
N SER A 94 -3.68 14.33 -2.58
CA SER A 94 -3.78 15.79 -2.57
C SER A 94 -2.53 16.46 -2.00
N ASP A 95 -1.80 15.75 -1.14
CA ASP A 95 -0.47 16.14 -0.66
C ASP A 95 0.61 15.68 -1.66
N PRO A 96 1.40 16.61 -2.25
CA PRO A 96 2.44 16.26 -3.22
C PRO A 96 3.47 15.27 -2.68
N MET A 97 3.82 15.38 -1.39
CA MET A 97 4.77 14.45 -0.76
C MET A 97 4.28 13.02 -0.82
N SER A 98 3.00 12.78 -0.54
CA SER A 98 2.39 11.44 -0.64
C SER A 98 2.42 10.88 -2.06
N PHE A 99 2.26 11.74 -3.08
CA PHE A 99 2.40 11.34 -4.48
C PHE A 99 3.84 10.92 -4.79
N PHE A 100 4.85 11.71 -4.41
CA PHE A 100 6.25 11.33 -4.66
C PHE A 100 6.67 10.08 -3.89
N VAL A 101 6.21 9.94 -2.64
CA VAL A 101 6.45 8.74 -1.83
C VAL A 101 5.84 7.50 -2.47
N LEU A 102 4.66 7.61 -3.10
CA LEU A 102 4.06 6.49 -3.83
C LEU A 102 5.01 5.95 -4.91
N PHE A 103 5.55 6.82 -5.75
CA PHE A 103 6.47 6.41 -6.82
C PHE A 103 7.79 5.88 -6.26
N GLY A 104 8.40 6.59 -5.30
CA GLY A 104 9.64 6.14 -4.65
C GLY A 104 9.48 4.76 -4.00
N LEU A 105 8.37 4.55 -3.29
CA LEU A 105 8.06 3.28 -2.66
C LEU A 105 7.76 2.18 -3.69
N ALA A 106 7.07 2.50 -4.79
CA ALA A 106 6.79 1.55 -5.87
C ALA A 106 8.08 0.97 -6.49
N PHE A 107 9.05 1.83 -6.80
CA PHE A 107 10.36 1.37 -7.29
C PHE A 107 11.11 0.58 -6.22
N ARG A 108 11.02 1.01 -4.95
CA ARG A 108 11.67 0.32 -3.84
C ARG A 108 11.13 -1.09 -3.61
N ILE A 109 9.82 -1.30 -3.68
CA ILE A 109 9.22 -2.64 -3.55
C ILE A 109 9.46 -3.49 -4.79
N ALA A 110 9.52 -2.88 -5.98
CA ALA A 110 9.87 -3.58 -7.20
C ALA A 110 11.30 -4.13 -7.15
N SER A 111 12.23 -3.49 -6.42
CA SER A 111 13.57 -4.04 -6.19
C SER A 111 13.66 -5.10 -5.09
N LEU A 112 12.57 -5.36 -4.36
CA LEU A 112 12.50 -6.42 -3.33
C LEU A 112 11.87 -7.73 -3.83
N GLY A 113 11.21 -7.70 -4.98
CA GLY A 113 10.57 -8.86 -5.63
C GLY A 113 11.46 -9.48 -6.69
#